data_AF-A0A542XEI5-F1
#
_entry.id   AF-A0A542XEI5-F1
#
_cell.length_a   1.000
_cell.length_b   1.000
_cell.length_c   1.000
_cell.angle_alpha   90.00
_cell.angle_beta   90.00
_cell.angle_gamma   90.00
#
_symmetry.space_group_name_H-M   'P 1'
#
loop_
_entity.id
_entity.type
_entity.pdbx_description
1 polymer ?
#
loop_
_entity_poly.entity_id
_entity_poly.type
_entity_poly.pdbx_seq_one_letter_code
_entity_poly.pdbx_strand_id
1 'polypeptide(L)'
;MLAELIAARKSPGGLSPTSMATYPAMRDLLGEGDPLVAFSRLEHRILETLDLGDDVTNLYAAAYSLGLASDGATHLDRLNDFGRDYGYEARQARRHSDAGLRRLARLITSNWIVHAVPTLEIFLVQQSNGSFGVTMRATRQHYIDMKGFSCETVAADGTRRPLTVGTTTEKPSGADESTPETIVQTLATPFVLPAPTPGVPKRLRVTWPGEVWPRFAVSVVGSLSADVVLTSQTLGNTSQVSVEVLE
;
A
#
# COMPACT_ATOMS: atom_id res chain seq x y z
N MET A 1 5.00 7.08 -7.56
CA MET A 1 3.91 8.07 -7.46
C MET A 1 4.32 9.53 -7.75
N LEU A 2 5.11 10.21 -6.90
CA LEU A 2 5.39 11.67 -7.08
C LEU A 2 5.97 12.04 -8.47
N ALA A 3 6.85 11.19 -9.02
CA ALA A 3 7.42 11.41 -10.34
C ALA A 3 6.35 11.48 -11.44
N GLU A 4 5.35 10.60 -11.40
CA GLU A 4 4.24 10.60 -12.36
C GLU A 4 3.35 11.83 -12.20
N LEU A 5 3.05 12.25 -10.96
CA LEU A 5 2.32 13.51 -10.71
C LEU A 5 3.07 14.74 -11.26
N ILE A 6 4.40 14.78 -11.14
CA ILE A 6 5.23 15.85 -11.71
C ILE A 6 5.20 15.79 -13.24
N ALA A 7 5.25 14.60 -13.84
CA ALA A 7 5.16 14.41 -15.28
C ALA A 7 3.79 14.85 -15.81
N ALA A 8 2.71 14.42 -15.13
CA ALA A 8 1.34 14.81 -15.42
C ALA A 8 1.10 16.31 -15.35
N ARG A 9 1.64 16.97 -14.31
CA ARG A 9 1.63 18.43 -14.22
C ARG A 9 2.25 19.08 -15.46
N LYS A 10 3.35 18.54 -15.99
CA LYS A 10 4.06 19.12 -17.15
C LYS A 10 3.40 18.78 -18.50
N SER A 11 2.44 17.85 -18.52
CA SER A 11 1.71 17.49 -19.72
C SER A 11 0.89 18.68 -20.25
N PRO A 12 0.87 18.93 -21.57
CA PRO A 12 -0.06 19.87 -22.19
C PRO A 12 -1.49 19.52 -21.81
N GLY A 13 -2.30 20.50 -21.40
CA GLY A 13 -3.70 20.26 -20.98
C GLY A 13 -3.86 19.54 -19.64
N GLY A 14 -2.80 18.91 -19.11
CA GLY A 14 -2.77 18.35 -17.75
C GLY A 14 -3.25 16.90 -17.71
N LEU A 15 -3.93 16.54 -16.62
CA LEU A 15 -4.56 15.25 -16.45
C LEU A 15 -5.93 15.22 -17.12
N SER A 16 -6.17 14.15 -17.86
CA SER A 16 -7.43 13.76 -18.46
C SER A 16 -7.52 12.24 -18.44
N PRO A 17 -8.69 11.62 -18.68
CA PRO A 17 -8.77 10.17 -18.87
C PRO A 17 -7.77 9.64 -19.91
N THR A 18 -7.59 10.36 -21.02
CA THR A 18 -6.65 9.97 -22.08
C THR A 18 -5.19 10.04 -21.62
N SER A 19 -4.78 11.15 -21.00
CA SER A 19 -3.40 11.29 -20.54
C SER A 19 -3.08 10.39 -19.35
N MET A 20 -4.08 10.01 -18.54
CA MET A 20 -3.93 9.08 -17.42
C MET A 20 -3.37 7.73 -17.86
N ALA A 21 -3.66 7.28 -19.09
CA ALA A 21 -3.13 6.04 -19.65
C ALA A 21 -1.59 6.01 -19.72
N THR A 22 -0.93 7.18 -19.72
CA THR A 22 0.54 7.29 -19.77
C THR A 22 1.22 7.19 -18.40
N TYR A 23 0.44 7.10 -17.33
CA TYR A 23 0.92 7.10 -15.94
C TYR A 23 0.55 5.78 -15.25
N PRO A 24 1.35 4.70 -15.46
CA PRO A 24 0.98 3.35 -15.04
C PRO A 24 0.77 3.24 -13.53
N ALA A 25 1.58 3.87 -12.69
CA ALA A 25 1.38 3.76 -11.24
C ALA A 25 0.09 4.45 -10.78
N MET A 26 -0.24 5.63 -11.31
CA MET A 26 -1.53 6.28 -11.02
C MET A 26 -2.71 5.46 -11.54
N ARG A 27 -2.64 4.99 -12.78
CA ARG A 27 -3.66 4.17 -13.42
C ARG A 27 -3.94 2.90 -12.62
N ASP A 28 -2.90 2.20 -12.18
CA ASP A 28 -3.06 0.91 -11.54
C ASP A 28 -3.44 1.06 -10.05
N LEU A 29 -2.88 2.04 -9.32
CA LEU A 29 -3.21 2.28 -7.90
C LEU A 29 -4.63 2.79 -7.69
N LEU A 30 -5.09 3.67 -8.60
CA LEU A 30 -6.39 4.32 -8.47
C LEU A 30 -7.48 3.60 -9.27
N GLY A 31 -7.16 3.03 -10.44
CA GLY A 31 -8.14 2.48 -11.37
C GLY A 31 -7.92 1.03 -11.81
N GLU A 32 -7.01 0.28 -11.18
CA GLU A 32 -6.76 -1.14 -11.51
C GLU A 32 -6.40 -1.38 -12.99
N GLY A 33 -5.72 -0.42 -13.61
CA GLY A 33 -5.35 -0.49 -15.02
C GLY A 33 -6.33 0.24 -15.94
N ASP A 34 -7.49 0.67 -15.45
CA ASP A 34 -8.42 1.52 -16.19
C ASP A 34 -8.12 3.02 -15.96
N PRO A 35 -7.72 3.76 -17.02
CA PRO A 35 -7.35 5.16 -16.90
C PRO A 35 -8.55 6.10 -16.65
N LEU A 36 -9.76 5.75 -17.11
CA LEU A 36 -10.97 6.53 -16.84
C LEU A 36 -11.37 6.40 -15.38
N VAL A 37 -11.34 5.18 -14.85
CA VAL A 37 -11.62 4.92 -13.43
C VAL A 37 -10.57 5.58 -12.54
N ALA A 38 -9.28 5.49 -12.90
CA ALA A 38 -8.20 6.13 -12.16
C ALA A 38 -8.36 7.65 -12.11
N PHE A 39 -8.66 8.29 -13.25
CA PHE A 39 -8.89 9.74 -13.32
C PHE A 39 -10.08 10.16 -12.46
N SER A 40 -11.23 9.49 -12.64
CA SER A 40 -12.46 9.83 -11.90
C SER A 40 -12.30 9.66 -10.39
N ARG A 41 -11.63 8.59 -9.95
CA ARG A 41 -11.33 8.37 -8.52
C ARG A 41 -10.34 9.40 -7.98
N LEU A 42 -9.31 9.78 -8.75
CA LEU A 42 -8.38 10.83 -8.33
C LEU A 42 -9.11 12.16 -8.10
N GLU A 43 -9.91 12.58 -9.07
CA GLU A 43 -10.69 13.82 -9.01
C GLU A 43 -11.62 13.82 -7.79
N HIS A 44 -12.39 12.74 -7.63
CA HIS A 44 -13.30 12.59 -6.50
C HIS A 44 -12.59 12.66 -5.15
N ARG A 45 -11.47 11.95 -4.97
CA ARG A 45 -10.70 11.95 -3.72
C ARG A 45 -10.08 13.31 -3.41
N ILE A 46 -9.63 14.04 -4.44
CA ILE A 46 -9.14 15.41 -4.28
C ILE A 46 -10.27 16.29 -3.79
N LEU A 47 -11.44 16.28 -4.44
CA LEU A 47 -12.60 17.06 -4.03
C LEU A 47 -13.03 16.76 -2.60
N GLU A 48 -13.21 15.48 -2.24
CA GLU A 48 -13.52 15.06 -0.87
C GLU A 48 -12.54 15.63 0.16
N THR A 49 -11.26 15.69 -0.18
CA THR A 49 -10.21 16.15 0.74
C THR A 49 -10.13 17.66 0.84
N LEU A 50 -10.51 18.37 -0.23
CA LEU A 50 -10.64 19.82 -0.21
C LEU A 50 -11.81 20.25 0.67
N ASP A 51 -12.94 19.53 0.61
CA ASP A 51 -14.15 19.83 1.39
C ASP A 51 -13.97 19.61 2.90
N LEU A 52 -13.07 18.71 3.30
CA LEU A 52 -12.88 18.30 4.69
C LEU A 52 -11.71 19.00 5.41
N GLY A 53 -10.90 19.81 4.71
CA GLY A 53 -9.62 20.29 5.24
C GLY A 53 -9.53 21.79 5.46
N ASP A 54 -9.06 22.22 6.64
CA ASP A 54 -8.82 23.64 6.95
C ASP A 54 -7.55 24.21 6.27
N ASP A 55 -6.53 23.37 6.00
CA ASP A 55 -5.30 23.75 5.29
C ASP A 55 -5.17 22.98 3.96
N VAL A 56 -5.84 23.50 2.94
CA VAL A 56 -5.99 22.88 1.62
C VAL A 56 -5.38 23.70 0.48
N THR A 57 -4.81 24.87 0.76
CA THR A 57 -4.20 25.75 -0.25
C THR A 57 -3.18 25.02 -1.13
N ASN A 58 -2.35 24.17 -0.52
CA ASN A 58 -1.39 23.36 -1.26
C ASN A 58 -2.07 22.36 -2.21
N LEU A 59 -3.20 21.77 -1.80
CA LEU A 59 -3.96 20.83 -2.63
C LEU A 59 -4.70 21.55 -3.77
N TYR A 60 -5.25 22.74 -3.52
CA TYR A 60 -5.79 23.58 -4.61
C TYR A 60 -4.70 23.91 -5.63
N ALA A 61 -3.53 24.39 -5.21
CA ALA A 61 -2.42 24.67 -6.11
C ALA A 61 -2.00 23.44 -6.93
N ALA A 62 -2.04 22.25 -6.32
CA ALA A 62 -1.79 20.99 -7.03
C ALA A 62 -2.89 20.68 -8.06
N ALA A 63 -4.17 20.78 -7.69
CA ALA A 63 -5.31 20.53 -8.58
C ALA A 63 -5.30 21.46 -9.80
N TYR A 64 -5.07 22.76 -9.60
CA TYR A 64 -4.85 23.71 -10.69
C TYR A 64 -3.67 23.26 -11.55
N SER A 65 -2.51 22.98 -10.95
CA SER A 65 -1.33 22.60 -11.73
C SER A 65 -1.49 21.34 -12.58
N LEU A 66 -2.38 20.43 -12.15
CA LEU A 66 -2.74 19.20 -12.84
C LEU A 66 -3.83 19.40 -13.91
N GLY A 67 -4.42 20.58 -14.06
CA GLY A 67 -5.50 20.82 -15.03
C GLY A 67 -6.89 20.44 -14.55
N LEU A 68 -7.08 20.17 -13.25
CA LEU A 68 -8.38 19.78 -12.70
C LEU A 68 -9.26 20.99 -12.34
N ALA A 69 -8.66 22.18 -12.24
CA ALA A 69 -9.34 23.41 -11.86
C ALA A 69 -8.95 24.62 -12.73
N SER A 70 -8.30 24.38 -13.88
CA SER A 70 -7.92 25.41 -14.84
C SER A 70 -7.72 24.80 -16.23
N ASP A 71 -8.20 25.51 -17.25
CA ASP A 71 -8.05 25.18 -18.68
C ASP A 71 -6.71 25.64 -19.28
N GLY A 72 -5.78 26.13 -18.45
CA GLY A 72 -4.47 26.59 -18.90
C GLY A 72 -3.71 25.50 -19.66
N ALA A 73 -3.24 25.85 -20.86
CA ALA A 73 -2.55 24.91 -21.75
C ALA A 73 -1.24 24.39 -21.15
N THR A 74 -0.51 25.25 -20.43
CA THR A 74 0.71 24.88 -19.70
C THR A 74 0.50 24.93 -18.20
N HIS A 75 1.31 24.17 -17.46
CA HIS A 75 1.28 24.22 -16.00
C HIS A 75 1.56 25.61 -15.41
N LEU A 76 2.31 26.46 -16.12
CA LEU A 76 2.56 27.84 -15.66
C LEU A 76 1.31 28.70 -15.79
N ASP A 77 0.54 28.54 -16.88
CA ASP A 77 -0.73 29.24 -17.06
C ASP A 77 -1.71 28.84 -15.96
N ARG A 78 -1.82 27.54 -15.69
CA ARG A 78 -2.68 27.03 -14.62
C ARG A 78 -2.28 27.51 -13.23
N LEU A 79 -0.98 27.64 -12.97
CA LEU A 79 -0.48 28.20 -11.71
C LEU A 79 -0.69 29.72 -11.63
N ASN A 80 -0.72 30.42 -12.76
CA ASN A 80 -1.09 31.84 -12.80
C ASN A 80 -2.58 32.02 -12.52
N ASP A 81 -3.45 31.11 -12.98
CA ASP A 81 -4.88 31.11 -12.61
C ASP A 81 -5.05 30.90 -11.11
N PHE A 82 -4.37 29.90 -10.53
CA PHE A 82 -4.35 29.73 -9.07
C PHE A 82 -3.85 30.99 -8.35
N GLY A 83 -2.78 31.61 -8.85
CA GLY A 83 -2.25 32.84 -8.29
C GLY A 83 -3.25 33.99 -8.32
N ARG A 84 -4.03 34.11 -9.41
CA ARG A 84 -5.08 35.10 -9.57
C ARG A 84 -6.23 34.87 -8.60
N ASP A 85 -6.67 33.62 -8.47
CA ASP A 85 -7.86 33.27 -7.67
C ASP A 85 -7.59 33.35 -6.16
N TYR A 86 -6.36 33.07 -5.74
CA TYR A 86 -5.97 32.99 -4.32
C TYR A 86 -4.98 34.09 -3.88
N GLY A 87 -4.66 35.05 -4.75
CA GLY A 87 -3.81 36.20 -4.43
C GLY A 87 -2.33 35.86 -4.22
N TYR A 88 -1.81 34.85 -4.93
CA TYR A 88 -0.41 34.42 -4.84
C TYR A 88 0.40 34.82 -6.07
N GLU A 89 1.63 35.24 -5.85
CA GLU A 89 2.58 35.43 -6.95
C GLU A 89 3.06 34.09 -7.53
N ALA A 90 3.55 34.10 -8.77
CA ALA A 90 3.98 32.91 -9.49
C ALA A 90 4.97 32.01 -8.70
N ARG A 91 5.88 32.61 -7.93
CA ARG A 91 6.84 31.85 -7.11
C ARG A 91 6.16 31.13 -5.93
N GLN A 92 5.19 31.77 -5.30
CA GLN A 92 4.42 31.17 -4.20
C GLN A 92 3.50 30.07 -4.72
N ALA A 93 2.79 30.32 -5.83
CA ALA A 93 1.95 29.32 -6.50
C ALA A 93 2.72 28.02 -6.81
N ARG A 94 3.93 28.14 -7.37
CA ARG A 94 4.81 26.99 -7.63
C ARG A 94 5.19 26.24 -6.35
N ARG A 95 5.53 26.96 -5.27
CA ARG A 95 5.88 26.34 -3.98
C ARG A 95 4.70 25.57 -3.37
N HIS A 96 3.51 26.17 -3.39
CA HIS A 96 2.28 25.53 -2.93
C HIS A 96 1.95 24.27 -3.75
N SER A 97 2.06 24.34 -5.07
CA SER A 97 1.87 23.18 -5.96
C SER A 97 2.88 22.06 -5.68
N ASP A 98 4.16 22.37 -5.54
CA ASP A 98 5.18 21.36 -5.21
C ASP A 98 4.92 20.69 -3.85
N ALA A 99 4.47 21.44 -2.84
CA ALA A 99 4.05 20.88 -1.57
C ALA A 99 2.78 20.01 -1.71
N GLY A 100 1.81 20.48 -2.49
CA GLY A 100 0.57 19.80 -2.80
C GLY A 100 0.78 18.46 -3.52
N LEU A 101 1.63 18.41 -4.55
CA LEU A 101 1.94 17.16 -5.25
C LEU A 101 2.60 16.13 -4.33
N ARG A 102 3.46 16.55 -3.39
CA ARG A 102 4.01 15.64 -2.37
C ARG A 102 2.94 15.12 -1.42
N ARG A 103 2.00 15.98 -1.03
CA ARG A 103 0.86 15.59 -0.19
C ARG A 103 -0.06 14.61 -0.93
N LEU A 104 -0.42 14.89 -2.18
CA LEU A 104 -1.19 13.98 -3.03
C LEU A 104 -0.50 12.63 -3.19
N ALA A 105 0.80 12.63 -3.47
CA ALA A 105 1.55 11.39 -3.57
C ALA A 105 1.42 10.52 -2.31
N ARG A 106 1.53 11.14 -1.12
CA ARG A 106 1.34 10.45 0.16
C ARG A 106 -0.09 9.96 0.36
N LEU A 107 -1.10 10.76 0.04
CA LEU A 107 -2.51 10.38 0.18
C LEU A 107 -2.86 9.20 -0.73
N ILE A 108 -2.41 9.27 -1.99
CA ILE A 108 -2.57 8.20 -2.98
C ILE A 108 -1.92 6.91 -2.48
N THR A 109 -0.70 6.97 -1.92
CA THR A 109 0.01 5.76 -1.49
C THR A 109 -0.38 5.26 -0.09
N SER A 110 -1.19 5.98 0.67
CA SER A 110 -1.59 5.58 2.03
C SER A 110 -3.06 5.21 2.14
N ASN A 111 -3.95 6.17 1.83
CA ASN A 111 -5.35 6.12 2.24
C ASN A 111 -6.33 6.08 1.07
N TRP A 112 -5.86 6.31 -0.18
CA TRP A 112 -6.73 6.32 -1.36
C TRP A 112 -6.55 5.09 -2.27
N ILE A 113 -5.70 4.13 -1.89
CA ILE A 113 -5.58 2.87 -2.61
C ILE A 113 -6.84 2.05 -2.33
N VAL A 114 -7.60 1.80 -3.38
CA VAL A 114 -8.85 1.03 -3.25
C VAL A 114 -8.58 -0.48 -3.43
N HIS A 115 -7.68 -0.86 -4.34
CA HIS A 115 -7.52 -2.29 -4.74
C HIS A 115 -6.09 -2.78 -5.01
N ALA A 116 -5.07 -1.92 -5.04
CA ALA A 116 -3.67 -2.31 -5.23
C ALA A 116 -2.90 -2.49 -3.90
N VAL A 117 -3.57 -3.02 -2.87
CA VAL A 117 -2.96 -3.19 -1.54
C VAL A 117 -2.07 -4.43 -1.54
N PRO A 118 -0.80 -4.35 -1.14
CA PRO A 118 0.05 -5.52 -0.96
C PRO A 118 -0.58 -6.49 0.05
N THR A 119 -0.63 -7.78 -0.25
CA THR A 119 -1.23 -8.78 0.63
C THR A 119 -0.17 -9.74 1.16
N LEU A 120 -0.14 -9.99 2.47
CA LEU A 120 0.65 -11.04 3.08
C LEU A 120 -0.27 -12.09 3.71
N GLU A 121 -0.33 -13.25 3.10
CA GLU A 121 -1.04 -14.42 3.60
C GLU A 121 -0.10 -15.26 4.46
N ILE A 122 -0.49 -15.51 5.70
CA ILE A 122 0.22 -16.35 6.67
C ILE A 122 -0.59 -17.63 6.83
N PHE A 123 -0.01 -18.76 6.43
CA PHE A 123 -0.62 -20.07 6.52
C PHE A 123 -0.05 -20.85 7.69
N LEU A 124 -0.94 -21.40 8.50
CA LEU A 124 -0.61 -22.19 9.68
C LEU A 124 -1.18 -23.59 9.53
N VAL A 125 -0.32 -24.60 9.63
CA VAL A 125 -0.70 -26.01 9.59
C VAL A 125 -0.35 -26.62 10.94
N GLN A 126 -1.35 -27.06 11.71
CA GLN A 126 -1.08 -27.80 12.94
C GLN A 126 -0.52 -29.19 12.61
N GLN A 127 0.58 -29.53 13.26
CA GLN A 127 1.24 -30.83 13.15
C GLN A 127 0.73 -31.78 14.24
N SER A 128 0.96 -33.08 14.06
CA SER A 128 0.54 -34.12 15.02
C SER A 128 1.15 -33.97 16.41
N ASN A 129 2.32 -33.31 16.52
CA ASN A 129 2.98 -32.99 17.79
C ASN A 129 2.48 -31.68 18.43
N GLY A 130 1.41 -31.08 17.90
CA GLY A 130 0.84 -29.81 18.37
C GLY A 130 1.62 -28.55 17.93
N SER A 131 2.74 -28.70 17.23
CA SER A 131 3.48 -27.57 16.65
C SER A 131 2.81 -27.04 15.39
N PHE A 132 3.23 -25.87 14.90
CA PHE A 132 2.63 -25.22 13.75
C PHE A 132 3.66 -25.01 12.64
N GLY A 133 3.45 -25.66 11.50
CA GLY A 133 4.16 -25.33 10.27
C GLY A 133 3.67 -23.98 9.74
N VAL A 134 4.60 -23.10 9.41
CA VAL A 134 4.33 -21.74 8.91
C VAL A 134 4.87 -21.60 7.51
N THR A 135 4.01 -21.22 6.57
CA THR A 135 4.40 -20.69 5.26
C THR A 135 3.73 -19.34 5.00
N MET A 136 4.27 -18.57 4.08
CA MET A 136 3.75 -17.23 3.76
C MET A 136 3.78 -16.97 2.26
N ARG A 137 2.78 -16.23 1.78
CA ARG A 137 2.72 -15.71 0.41
C ARG A 137 2.47 -14.20 0.46
N ALA A 138 3.44 -13.44 0.00
CA ALA A 138 3.33 -12.00 -0.21
C ALA A 138 3.01 -11.72 -1.68
N THR A 139 2.11 -10.79 -1.94
CA THR A 139 1.73 -10.39 -3.30
C THR A 139 1.66 -8.87 -3.36
N ARG A 140 2.29 -8.28 -4.36
CA ARG A 140 2.26 -6.82 -4.59
C ARG A 140 2.36 -6.51 -6.07
N GLN A 141 1.93 -5.31 -6.46
CA GLN A 141 2.21 -4.82 -7.80
C GLN A 141 3.69 -4.41 -7.93
N HIS A 142 4.28 -4.60 -9.11
CA HIS A 142 5.71 -4.40 -9.34
C HIS A 142 6.21 -2.99 -9.00
N TYR A 143 5.38 -1.97 -9.27
CA TYR A 143 5.67 -0.57 -9.00
C TYR A 143 5.49 -0.17 -7.53
N ILE A 144 4.92 -1.03 -6.68
CA ILE A 144 4.77 -0.75 -5.25
C ILE A 144 6.06 -1.11 -4.52
N ASP A 145 6.75 -0.12 -3.96
CA ASP A 145 7.98 -0.34 -3.22
C ASP A 145 7.72 -0.95 -1.84
N MET A 146 7.92 -2.27 -1.72
CA MET A 146 7.92 -2.98 -0.46
C MET A 146 9.30 -3.57 -0.21
N LYS A 147 9.79 -3.43 1.02
CA LYS A 147 10.97 -4.15 1.50
C LYS A 147 10.62 -5.62 1.73
N GLY A 148 11.62 -6.47 1.93
CA GLY A 148 11.39 -7.85 2.38
C GLY A 148 10.67 -7.87 3.73
N PHE A 149 9.70 -8.77 3.89
CA PHE A 149 9.07 -9.00 5.18
C PHE A 149 10.03 -9.72 6.13
N SER A 150 9.89 -9.47 7.43
CA SER A 150 10.70 -10.08 8.49
C SER A 150 9.82 -10.74 9.54
N CYS A 151 10.29 -11.84 10.10
CA CYS A 151 9.57 -12.63 11.10
C CYS A 151 10.32 -12.63 12.43
N GLU A 152 9.60 -12.54 13.53
CA GLU A 152 10.13 -12.60 14.90
C GLU A 152 9.22 -13.48 15.77
N THR A 153 9.79 -14.24 16.70
CA THR A 153 9.01 -14.83 17.80
C THR A 153 8.96 -13.86 18.97
N VAL A 154 7.82 -13.80 19.66
CA VAL A 154 7.65 -12.97 20.86
C VAL A 154 7.40 -13.89 22.05
N ALA A 155 8.29 -13.82 23.04
CA ALA A 155 8.15 -14.55 24.29
C ALA A 155 7.08 -13.92 25.20
N ALA A 156 6.73 -14.61 26.29
CA ALA A 156 5.70 -14.16 27.22
C ALA A 156 6.07 -12.81 27.90
N ASP A 157 7.35 -12.58 28.14
CA ASP A 157 7.93 -11.35 28.67
C ASP A 157 8.02 -10.19 27.64
N GLY A 158 7.58 -10.42 26.40
CA GLY A 158 7.65 -9.46 25.32
C GLY A 158 9.00 -9.43 24.58
N THR A 159 9.98 -10.24 25.01
CA THR A 159 11.28 -10.36 24.34
C THR A 159 11.09 -10.88 22.93
N ARG A 160 11.70 -10.19 21.95
CA ARG A 160 11.61 -10.53 20.53
C ARG A 160 12.87 -11.25 20.07
N ARG A 161 12.70 -12.31 19.30
CA ARG A 161 13.81 -13.04 18.68
C ARG A 161 13.59 -13.14 17.18
N PRO A 162 14.49 -12.58 16.35
CA PRO A 162 14.34 -12.62 14.91
C PRO A 162 14.45 -14.06 14.39
N LEU A 163 13.66 -14.36 13.38
CA LEU A 163 13.73 -15.61 12.61
C LEU A 163 14.45 -15.33 11.30
N THR A 164 15.51 -16.09 11.03
CA THR A 164 16.18 -16.06 9.73
C THR A 164 15.30 -16.77 8.72
N VAL A 165 14.62 -16.01 7.87
CA VAL A 165 13.74 -16.52 6.81
C VAL A 165 14.32 -16.18 5.44
N GLY A 166 14.47 -17.19 4.58
CA GLY A 166 14.76 -17.00 3.17
C GLY A 166 13.47 -16.85 2.38
N THR A 167 13.49 -16.08 1.29
CA THR A 167 12.32 -15.90 0.42
C THR A 167 12.67 -16.13 -1.04
N THR A 168 11.76 -16.76 -1.78
CA THR A 168 11.82 -16.89 -3.24
C THR A 168 10.88 -15.87 -3.86
N THR A 169 11.29 -15.23 -4.95
CA THR A 169 10.46 -14.27 -5.68
C THR A 169 10.16 -14.81 -7.07
N GLU A 170 8.88 -14.91 -7.39
CA GLU A 170 8.39 -15.23 -8.71
C GLU A 170 7.85 -13.96 -9.36
N LYS A 171 8.39 -13.62 -10.52
CA LYS A 171 7.73 -12.70 -11.44
C LYS A 171 6.90 -13.55 -12.40
N PRO A 172 5.60 -13.30 -12.58
CA PRO A 172 4.79 -14.03 -13.53
C PRO A 172 5.41 -13.83 -14.92
N SER A 173 5.89 -14.92 -15.52
CA SER A 173 6.31 -14.92 -16.91
C SER A 173 5.08 -15.10 -17.78
N GLY A 174 4.69 -14.05 -18.50
CA GLY A 174 3.65 -14.12 -19.53
C GLY A 174 2.25 -13.78 -19.02
N ALA A 175 1.89 -12.51 -19.09
CA ALA A 175 0.51 -12.08 -19.10
C ALA A 175 0.43 -10.83 -20.00
N ASP A 176 -0.68 -10.69 -20.73
CA ASP A 176 -0.95 -9.59 -21.67
C ASP A 176 -0.50 -8.22 -21.14
N GLU A 177 -0.15 -7.29 -22.06
CA GLU A 177 0.20 -5.89 -21.76
C GLU A 177 -0.83 -5.14 -20.89
N SER A 178 -2.02 -5.72 -20.68
CA SER A 178 -3.11 -5.19 -19.88
C SER A 178 -3.17 -5.69 -18.43
N THR A 179 -2.45 -6.75 -18.05
CA THR A 179 -2.44 -7.25 -16.66
C THR A 179 -1.32 -6.60 -15.85
N PRO A 180 -1.63 -5.96 -14.71
CA PRO A 180 -0.61 -5.29 -13.91
C PRO A 180 0.37 -6.34 -13.35
N GLU A 181 1.67 -6.17 -13.66
CA GLU A 181 2.70 -7.14 -13.28
C GLU A 181 2.73 -7.28 -11.75
N THR A 182 2.32 -8.46 -11.28
CA THR A 182 2.18 -8.77 -9.87
C THR A 182 3.38 -9.59 -9.42
N ILE A 183 4.13 -9.13 -8.43
CA ILE A 183 5.24 -9.86 -7.82
C ILE A 183 4.70 -10.76 -6.71
N VAL A 184 5.06 -12.04 -6.76
CA VAL A 184 4.75 -13.02 -5.72
C VAL A 184 6.05 -13.40 -5.00
N GLN A 185 6.03 -13.33 -3.67
CA GLN A 185 7.15 -13.71 -2.83
C GLN A 185 6.70 -14.75 -1.80
N THR A 186 7.39 -15.87 -1.70
CA THR A 186 7.08 -16.97 -0.77
C THR A 186 8.28 -17.26 0.13
N LEU A 187 8.05 -17.93 1.26
CA LEU A 187 9.16 -18.47 2.04
C LEU A 187 9.88 -19.55 1.23
N ALA A 188 11.21 -19.46 1.15
CA ALA A 188 12.03 -20.47 0.48
C ALA A 188 11.92 -21.83 1.18
N THR A 189 11.86 -21.80 2.51
CA THR A 189 11.62 -22.97 3.35
C THR A 189 10.61 -22.61 4.44
N PRO A 190 9.52 -23.39 4.61
CA PRO A 190 8.63 -23.25 5.77
C PRO A 190 9.40 -23.44 7.08
N PHE A 191 8.97 -22.76 8.14
CA PHE A 191 9.54 -22.94 9.48
C PHE A 191 8.46 -23.43 10.45
N VAL A 192 8.88 -23.90 11.63
CA VAL A 192 7.97 -24.47 12.64
C VAL A 192 7.94 -23.57 13.86
N LEU A 193 6.74 -23.17 14.27
CA LEU A 193 6.48 -22.63 15.61
C LEU A 193 6.26 -23.80 16.58
N PRO A 194 6.99 -23.85 17.70
CA PRO A 194 6.82 -24.91 18.69
C PRO A 194 5.39 -25.00 19.21
N ALA A 195 4.99 -26.19 19.70
CA ALA A 195 3.70 -26.37 20.33
C ALA A 195 3.54 -25.38 21.51
N PRO A 196 2.37 -24.74 21.64
CA PRO A 196 2.04 -23.98 22.85
C PRO A 196 2.00 -24.89 24.07
N THR A 197 2.39 -24.34 25.21
CA THR A 197 2.20 -24.97 26.52
C THR A 197 1.01 -24.30 27.20
N PRO A 198 0.20 -25.01 28.00
CA PRO A 198 -0.93 -24.42 28.72
C PRO A 198 -0.52 -23.15 29.47
N GLY A 199 -1.30 -22.08 29.31
CA GLY A 199 -1.04 -20.76 29.90
C GLY A 199 0.13 -19.96 29.31
N VAL A 200 0.85 -20.48 28.30
CA VAL A 200 2.00 -19.79 27.67
C VAL A 200 1.84 -19.73 26.14
N PRO A 201 1.25 -18.63 25.62
CA PRO A 201 1.02 -18.48 24.19
C PRO A 201 2.33 -18.41 23.40
N LYS A 202 2.33 -18.97 22.19
CA LYS A 202 3.39 -18.80 21.20
C LYS A 202 2.98 -17.70 20.23
N ARG A 203 3.84 -16.69 20.07
CA ARG A 203 3.54 -15.51 19.26
C ARG A 203 4.53 -15.37 18.11
N LEU A 204 4.00 -15.22 16.91
CA LEU A 204 4.72 -14.87 15.70
C LEU A 204 4.37 -13.43 15.32
N ARG A 205 5.39 -12.59 15.18
CA ARG A 205 5.26 -11.23 14.67
C ARG A 205 5.86 -11.17 13.27
N VAL A 206 5.12 -10.61 12.33
CA VAL A 206 5.54 -10.41 10.94
C VAL A 206 5.44 -8.93 10.61
N THR A 207 6.53 -8.35 10.11
CA THR A 207 6.58 -6.94 9.71
C THR A 207 6.89 -6.86 8.22
N TRP A 208 6.11 -6.08 7.47
CA TRP A 208 6.33 -5.90 6.05
C TRP A 208 6.30 -4.41 5.68
N PRO A 209 7.46 -3.74 5.76
CA PRO A 209 7.55 -2.30 5.52
C PRO A 209 7.57 -1.96 4.03
N GLY A 210 6.96 -0.85 3.66
CA GLY A 210 7.00 -0.30 2.30
C GLY A 210 6.24 1.02 2.21
N GLU A 211 5.99 1.48 0.98
CA GLU A 211 5.25 2.72 0.72
C GLU A 211 3.74 2.61 1.02
N VAL A 212 3.18 1.39 1.02
CA VAL A 212 1.77 1.09 1.31
C VAL A 212 1.67 0.17 2.53
N TRP A 213 0.60 0.31 3.31
CA TRP A 213 0.28 -0.66 4.36
C TRP A 213 -0.28 -1.94 3.78
N PRO A 214 0.31 -3.11 4.08
CA PRO A 214 -0.17 -4.37 3.55
C PRO A 214 -1.43 -4.84 4.29
N ARG A 215 -2.27 -5.59 3.57
CA ARG A 215 -3.32 -6.40 4.15
C ARG A 215 -2.72 -7.72 4.62
N PHE A 216 -2.84 -8.03 5.90
CA PHE A 216 -2.49 -9.35 6.43
C PHE A 216 -3.72 -10.25 6.47
N ALA A 217 -3.55 -11.51 6.04
CA ALA A 217 -4.54 -12.55 6.18
C ALA A 217 -3.91 -13.76 6.87
N VAL A 218 -4.58 -14.31 7.87
CA VAL A 218 -4.12 -15.49 8.61
C VAL A 218 -5.09 -16.62 8.34
N SER A 219 -4.57 -17.72 7.80
CA SER A 219 -5.35 -18.88 7.41
C SER A 219 -4.81 -20.12 8.13
N VAL A 220 -5.71 -20.85 8.77
CA VAL A 220 -5.40 -22.19 9.28
C VAL A 220 -5.75 -23.19 8.19
N VAL A 221 -4.80 -24.04 7.83
CA VAL A 221 -4.97 -25.08 6.82
C VAL A 221 -5.16 -26.42 7.53
N GLY A 222 -6.33 -27.01 7.35
CA GLY A 222 -6.73 -28.25 8.03
C GLY A 222 -7.52 -27.99 9.31
N SER A 223 -7.63 -29.02 10.15
CA SER A 223 -8.32 -28.94 11.43
C SER A 223 -7.40 -28.40 12.52
N LEU A 224 -7.94 -27.52 13.35
CA LEU A 224 -7.31 -27.09 14.60
C LEU A 224 -7.83 -27.96 15.73
N SER A 225 -6.97 -28.39 16.65
CA SER A 225 -7.40 -29.09 17.86
C SER A 225 -8.38 -28.23 18.67
N ALA A 226 -9.37 -28.87 19.31
CA ALA A 226 -10.45 -28.18 20.01
C ALA A 226 -9.99 -27.35 21.22
N ASP A 227 -8.83 -27.70 21.78
CA ASP A 227 -8.17 -27.03 22.89
C ASP A 227 -7.27 -25.88 22.44
N VAL A 228 -7.04 -25.69 21.14
CA VAL A 228 -6.17 -24.63 20.63
C VAL A 228 -6.97 -23.41 20.19
N VAL A 229 -6.55 -22.25 20.68
CA VAL A 229 -7.05 -20.95 20.23
C VAL A 229 -5.97 -20.22 19.43
N LEU A 230 -6.39 -19.66 18.31
CA LEU A 230 -5.57 -18.83 17.45
C LEU A 230 -6.16 -17.44 17.38
N THR A 231 -5.33 -16.44 17.67
CA THR A 231 -5.71 -15.02 17.56
C THR A 231 -4.75 -14.29 16.64
N SER A 232 -5.24 -13.30 15.91
CA SER A 232 -4.41 -12.42 15.10
C SER A 232 -4.77 -10.97 15.33
N GLN A 233 -3.76 -10.11 15.30
CA GLN A 233 -3.90 -8.67 15.43
C GLN A 233 -3.01 -8.00 14.37
N THR A 234 -3.55 -6.99 13.70
CA THR A 234 -2.84 -6.22 12.68
C THR A 234 -2.79 -4.77 13.08
N LEU A 235 -1.61 -4.17 13.02
CA LEU A 235 -1.39 -2.74 13.25
C LEU A 235 -0.40 -2.20 12.23
N GLY A 236 -0.88 -1.36 11.31
CA GLY A 236 -0.07 -0.77 10.24
C GLY A 236 0.62 -1.85 9.42
N ASN A 237 1.96 -1.81 9.40
CA ASN A 237 2.80 -2.73 8.64
C ASN A 237 3.17 -4.02 9.41
N THR A 238 2.48 -4.32 10.51
CA THR A 238 2.78 -5.49 11.35
C THR A 238 1.54 -6.33 11.60
N SER A 239 1.67 -7.65 11.51
CA SER A 239 0.72 -8.63 12.04
C SER A 239 1.36 -9.45 13.15
N GLN A 240 0.59 -9.74 14.20
CA GLN A 240 0.96 -10.67 15.26
C GLN A 240 -0.07 -11.80 15.31
N VAL A 241 0.40 -13.02 15.20
CA VAL A 241 -0.39 -14.24 15.41
C VAL A 241 0.00 -14.85 16.74
N SER A 242 -0.98 -15.19 17.57
CA SER A 242 -0.78 -15.89 18.83
C SER A 242 -1.52 -17.22 18.81
N VAL A 243 -0.87 -18.26 19.29
CA VAL A 243 -1.45 -19.60 19.42
C VAL A 243 -1.31 -20.04 20.88
N GLU A 244 -2.40 -20.51 21.47
CA GLU A 244 -2.48 -20.91 22.87
C GLU A 244 -3.33 -22.17 23.04
N VAL A 245 -3.10 -22.91 24.12
CA VAL A 245 -3.91 -24.06 24.52
C VAL A 245 -4.74 -23.65 25.73
N LEU A 246 -6.04 -23.88 25.64
CA LEU A 246 -7.00 -23.71 26.72
C LEU A 246 -6.75 -24.74 27.82
N GLU A 247 -6.91 -24.32 29.06
CA GLU A 247 -6.85 -25.20 30.25
C GLU A 247 -8.07 -26.12 30.35
#